data_AF-A0A922J5Y6-F1
#
_entry.id   AF-A0A922J5Y6-F1
#
_cell.length_a   1.000
_cell.length_b   1.000
_cell.length_c   1.000
_cell.angle_alpha   90.00
_cell.angle_beta   90.00
_cell.angle_gamma   90.00
#
_symmetry.space_group_name_H-M   'P 1'
#
loop_
_entity.id
_entity.type
_entity.pdbx_description
1 polymer ?
#
loop_
_entity_poly.entity_id
_entity_poly.type
_entity_poly.pdbx_seq_one_letter_code
_entity_poly.pdbx_strand_id
1 'polypeptide(L)'
;MEKNHHLPLYATKSAKARIPFHLFAVSLFVGVCFIFVYRVSNIPSEEEAGRWAWIGLFLSELWFCLYWFITVIVRWNPIYRCTFKDRLSLRYEEDLPGIDIFVCTADPMIEPPAMVINTVLSVMAYDYPPQKLNVYLSDDGGSDLTFYAMVEASSFSKIWLPFCKKFKIEPRSPEAYFRTAVEPLEDHVMAKEWSSIKKSYEGMKKRIETTTKLGRISEEIRKQHKGFREWNLVASRRDHQTILQMLIDGKDPKAVDIEGQPLPTLVYLAREKRPQYHHNFKAGAVNALIRVSSRISNGPIILILDCDMYSNNSESVRDAVCFYMDEEKGHEVGFVQFPQSFENLTKNDVYASSLNVIMGAEIPGFDGNGGPCFIGTGCFHRRNTLCGQKYSDQECKANWKGRDDIKIEESASHVLEDTSKVLASCTYEEKYTQWGNEVGLKYGCPVEDVLSGLAIHCRGWRSIYFNPERKGFLGLPPTTLLQSLVQHKRWSEGDFQIFASSTFPVPA
;
A
#
# COMPACT_ATOMS: atom_id res chain seq x y z
N MET A 1 23.32 -14.06 28.23
CA MET A 1 22.18 -13.25 27.73
C MET A 1 22.62 -12.13 26.77
N GLU A 2 23.82 -11.56 26.87
CA GLU A 2 24.30 -10.50 25.95
C GLU A 2 24.43 -10.88 24.47
N LYS A 3 24.71 -12.15 24.11
CA LYS A 3 24.90 -12.55 22.71
C LYS A 3 23.64 -12.45 21.82
N ASN A 4 22.43 -12.39 22.40
CA ASN A 4 21.18 -12.31 21.61
C ASN A 4 20.83 -10.88 21.15
N HIS A 5 21.43 -9.85 21.74
CA HIS A 5 21.15 -8.45 21.36
C HIS A 5 21.83 -7.99 20.07
N HIS A 6 22.70 -8.82 19.45
CA HIS A 6 23.42 -8.48 18.22
C HIS A 6 23.05 -9.36 17.01
N LEU A 7 22.05 -10.23 17.12
CA LEU A 7 21.58 -11.00 15.96
C LEU A 7 20.80 -10.09 15.00
N PRO A 8 20.96 -10.23 13.68
CA PRO A 8 20.26 -9.37 12.72
C PRO A 8 18.75 -9.66 12.76
N LEU A 9 17.94 -8.63 12.49
CA LEU A 9 16.47 -8.74 12.46
C LEU A 9 15.95 -9.33 11.15
N TYR A 10 16.80 -9.40 10.12
CA TYR A 10 16.50 -10.10 8.88
C TYR A 10 17.75 -10.73 8.26
N ALA A 11 17.57 -11.66 7.32
CA ALA A 11 18.64 -12.23 6.51
C ALA A 11 18.33 -12.07 5.03
N THR A 12 19.37 -11.81 4.24
CA THR A 12 19.30 -11.77 2.78
C THR A 12 19.93 -13.03 2.20
N LYS A 13 19.20 -13.71 1.31
CA LYS A 13 19.61 -14.91 0.60
C LYS A 13 19.69 -14.61 -0.89
N SER A 14 20.77 -15.06 -1.52
CA SER A 14 20.89 -15.03 -2.97
C SER A 14 20.03 -16.13 -3.60
N ALA A 15 19.49 -15.89 -4.81
CA ALA A 15 18.77 -16.93 -5.54
C ALA A 15 19.66 -18.18 -5.79
N LYS A 16 19.08 -19.38 -5.68
CA LYS A 16 19.81 -20.66 -5.78
C LYS A 16 20.37 -20.95 -7.18
N ALA A 17 19.68 -20.53 -8.23
CA ALA A 17 19.99 -20.88 -9.63
C ALA A 17 20.73 -19.78 -10.40
N ARG A 18 21.49 -18.90 -9.72
CA ARG A 18 22.20 -17.78 -10.37
C ARG A 18 23.25 -18.23 -11.39
N ILE A 19 24.12 -19.17 -11.02
CA ILE A 19 25.21 -19.63 -11.91
C ILE A 19 24.64 -20.25 -13.21
N PRO A 20 23.69 -21.19 -13.16
CA PRO A 20 23.04 -21.68 -14.39
C PRO A 20 22.41 -20.58 -15.24
N PHE A 21 21.74 -19.61 -14.60
CA PHE A 21 21.15 -18.47 -15.30
C PHE A 21 22.20 -17.59 -15.99
N HIS A 22 23.32 -17.28 -15.32
CA HIS A 22 24.41 -16.50 -15.90
C HIS A 22 25.02 -17.21 -17.10
N LEU A 23 25.28 -18.52 -17.00
CA LEU A 23 25.80 -19.30 -18.11
C LEU A 23 24.84 -19.31 -19.31
N PHE A 24 23.54 -19.45 -19.06
CA PHE A 24 22.50 -19.37 -20.09
C PHE A 24 22.41 -17.98 -20.72
N ALA A 25 22.46 -16.92 -19.92
CA ALA A 25 22.42 -15.54 -20.43
C ALA A 25 23.65 -15.22 -21.29
N VAL A 26 24.84 -15.67 -20.88
CA VAL A 26 26.09 -15.50 -21.63
C VAL A 26 26.07 -16.31 -22.94
N SER A 27 25.57 -17.55 -22.92
CA SER A 27 25.48 -18.36 -24.14
C SER A 27 24.50 -17.75 -25.16
N LEU A 28 23.37 -17.24 -24.70
CA LEU A 28 22.44 -16.48 -25.53
C LEU A 28 23.07 -15.20 -26.08
N PHE A 29 23.80 -14.45 -25.24
CA PHE A 29 24.49 -13.23 -25.68
C PHE A 29 25.46 -13.52 -26.83
N VAL A 30 26.27 -14.57 -26.71
CA VAL A 30 27.19 -15.01 -27.77
C VAL A 30 26.41 -15.38 -29.05
N GLY A 31 25.29 -16.08 -28.93
CA GLY A 31 24.40 -16.39 -30.06
C GLY A 31 23.87 -15.13 -30.77
N VAL A 32 23.41 -14.14 -29.99
CA VAL A 32 22.97 -12.83 -30.52
C VAL A 32 24.10 -12.12 -31.25
N CYS A 33 25.33 -12.13 -30.70
CA CYS A 33 26.49 -11.55 -31.38
C CYS A 33 26.76 -12.21 -32.74
N PHE A 34 26.66 -13.54 -32.84
CA PHE A 34 26.82 -14.23 -34.12
C PHE A 34 25.73 -13.86 -35.13
N ILE A 35 24.48 -13.74 -34.68
CA ILE A 35 23.38 -13.28 -35.54
C ILE A 35 23.66 -11.86 -36.05
N PHE A 36 24.15 -10.96 -35.20
CA PHE A 36 24.50 -9.60 -35.62
C PHE A 36 25.67 -9.55 -36.60
N VAL A 37 26.74 -10.33 -36.37
CA VAL A 37 27.84 -10.45 -37.33
C VAL A 37 27.31 -10.95 -38.68
N TYR A 38 26.42 -11.94 -38.67
CA TYR A 38 25.81 -12.47 -39.88
C TYR A 38 24.95 -11.41 -40.59
N ARG A 39 24.10 -10.68 -39.86
CA ARG A 39 23.24 -9.61 -40.41
C ARG A 39 24.08 -8.51 -41.04
N VAL A 40 25.07 -7.98 -40.32
CA VAL A 40 25.93 -6.90 -40.82
C VAL A 40 26.76 -7.33 -42.03
N SER A 41 27.19 -8.59 -42.08
CA SER A 41 27.93 -9.13 -43.23
C SER A 41 27.06 -9.38 -44.47
N ASN A 42 25.74 -9.46 -44.32
CA ASN A 42 24.80 -9.76 -45.40
C ASN A 42 23.76 -8.63 -45.57
N ILE A 43 24.21 -7.37 -45.45
CA ILE A 43 23.35 -6.21 -45.73
C ILE A 43 23.04 -6.19 -47.24
N PRO A 44 21.75 -6.16 -47.65
CA PRO A 44 21.36 -6.07 -49.06
C PRO A 44 22.02 -4.89 -49.77
N SER A 45 22.45 -5.06 -51.02
CA SER A 45 23.02 -3.97 -51.82
C SER A 45 22.01 -2.84 -52.07
N GLU A 46 22.48 -1.65 -52.44
CA GLU A 46 21.60 -0.47 -52.63
C GLU A 46 20.53 -0.66 -53.71
N GLU A 47 20.80 -1.53 -54.69
CA GLU A 47 19.93 -1.82 -55.83
C GLU A 47 18.94 -2.97 -55.56
N GLU A 48 19.08 -3.69 -54.45
CA GLU A 48 18.22 -4.84 -54.12
C GLU A 48 16.83 -4.41 -53.64
N ALA A 49 15.81 -4.93 -54.32
CA ALA A 49 14.42 -4.79 -53.91
C ALA A 49 14.21 -5.39 -52.50
N GLY A 50 13.79 -4.56 -51.55
CA GLY A 50 13.54 -4.98 -50.16
C GLY A 50 14.59 -4.57 -49.13
N ARG A 51 15.67 -3.88 -49.53
CA ARG A 51 16.70 -3.36 -48.60
C ARG A 51 16.10 -2.58 -47.42
N TRP A 52 15.15 -1.69 -47.67
CA TRP A 52 14.50 -0.90 -46.60
C TRP A 52 13.67 -1.76 -45.65
N ALA A 53 13.01 -2.81 -46.14
CA ALA A 53 12.30 -3.76 -45.29
C ALA A 53 13.29 -4.55 -44.41
N TRP A 54 14.42 -4.97 -44.99
CA TRP A 54 15.51 -5.60 -44.25
C TRP A 54 16.06 -4.68 -43.14
N ILE A 55 16.32 -3.41 -43.46
CA ILE A 55 16.80 -2.42 -42.48
C ILE A 55 15.79 -2.24 -41.35
N GLY A 56 14.50 -2.11 -41.66
CA GLY A 56 13.44 -1.99 -40.66
C GLY A 56 13.33 -3.20 -39.73
N LEU A 57 13.46 -4.42 -40.27
CA LEU A 57 13.52 -5.66 -39.49
C LEU A 57 14.77 -5.70 -38.60
N PHE A 58 15.94 -5.33 -39.14
CA PHE A 58 17.18 -5.30 -38.36
C PHE A 58 17.12 -4.28 -37.21
N LEU A 59 16.54 -3.09 -37.43
CA LEU A 59 16.31 -2.11 -36.36
C LEU A 59 15.37 -2.66 -35.27
N SER A 60 14.35 -3.43 -35.67
CA SER A 60 13.45 -4.10 -34.73
C SER A 60 14.19 -5.18 -33.93
N GLU A 61 15.05 -5.97 -34.57
CA GLU A 61 15.92 -6.95 -33.90
C GLU A 61 16.85 -6.28 -32.88
N LEU A 62 17.47 -5.15 -33.22
CA LEU A 62 18.31 -4.37 -32.30
C LEU A 62 17.52 -3.91 -31.08
N TRP A 63 16.29 -3.42 -31.25
CA TRP A 63 15.42 -3.04 -30.15
C TRP A 63 15.06 -4.22 -29.23
N PHE A 64 14.70 -5.37 -29.79
CA PHE A 64 14.44 -6.58 -29.00
C PHE A 64 15.68 -7.05 -28.23
N CYS A 65 16.86 -6.93 -28.81
CA CYS A 65 18.11 -7.28 -28.13
C CYS A 65 18.44 -6.31 -27.00
N LEU A 66 18.20 -5.00 -27.19
CA LEU A 66 18.34 -4.01 -26.11
C LEU A 66 17.37 -4.31 -24.96
N TYR A 67 16.10 -4.58 -25.25
CA TYR A 67 15.10 -4.96 -24.26
C TYR A 67 15.50 -6.24 -23.50
N TRP A 68 15.96 -7.26 -24.22
CA TRP A 68 16.44 -8.50 -23.61
C TRP A 68 17.66 -8.26 -22.71
N PHE A 69 18.61 -7.45 -23.14
CA PHE A 69 19.81 -7.11 -22.37
C PHE A 69 19.45 -6.39 -21.06
N ILE A 70 18.56 -5.39 -21.12
CA ILE A 70 18.05 -4.70 -19.92
C ILE A 70 17.38 -5.72 -18.97
N THR A 71 16.55 -6.60 -19.52
CA THR A 71 15.86 -7.65 -18.73
C THR A 71 16.84 -8.59 -18.04
N VAL A 72 17.94 -8.96 -18.70
CA VAL A 72 19.01 -9.78 -18.12
C VAL A 72 19.73 -9.04 -16.99
N ILE A 73 20.01 -7.75 -17.15
CA ILE A 73 20.62 -6.91 -16.09
C ILE A 73 19.72 -6.88 -14.85
N VAL A 74 18.42 -6.62 -15.03
CA VAL A 74 17.45 -6.60 -13.92
C VAL A 74 17.47 -7.94 -13.19
N ARG A 75 17.49 -9.04 -13.93
CA ARG A 75 17.44 -10.41 -13.38
C ARG A 75 18.81 -10.98 -13.00
N TRP A 76 19.88 -10.18 -13.01
CA TRP A 76 21.25 -10.69 -12.82
C TRP A 76 21.53 -11.15 -11.39
N ASN A 77 21.06 -10.40 -10.39
CA ASN A 77 21.37 -10.62 -8.97
C ASN A 77 20.13 -10.70 -8.05
N PRO A 78 19.12 -11.55 -8.34
CA PRO A 78 17.89 -11.58 -7.55
C PRO A 78 18.16 -12.06 -6.12
N ILE A 79 17.66 -11.31 -5.14
CA ILE A 79 17.76 -11.63 -3.71
C ILE A 79 16.39 -11.90 -3.09
N TYR A 80 16.39 -12.62 -1.97
CA TYR A 80 15.21 -12.91 -1.16
C TYR A 80 15.53 -12.64 0.30
N ARG A 81 14.55 -12.10 1.04
CA ARG A 81 14.75 -11.71 2.44
C ARG A 81 13.85 -12.52 3.37
N CYS A 82 14.34 -12.78 4.56
CA CYS A 82 13.58 -13.43 5.64
C CYS A 82 13.71 -12.59 6.90
N THR A 83 12.61 -12.34 7.58
CA THR A 83 12.51 -11.56 8.82
C THR A 83 12.52 -12.48 10.04
N PHE A 84 12.96 -11.97 11.19
CA PHE A 84 13.02 -12.70 12.46
C PHE A 84 12.22 -11.94 13.54
N LYS A 85 10.90 -12.11 13.51
CA LYS A 85 9.94 -11.40 14.38
C LYS A 85 10.12 -11.73 15.86
N ASP A 86 10.57 -12.93 16.18
CA ASP A 86 10.95 -13.35 17.53
C ASP A 86 12.06 -12.47 18.11
N ARG A 87 13.05 -12.09 17.29
CA ARG A 87 14.15 -11.21 17.68
C ARG A 87 13.69 -9.76 17.82
N LEU A 88 12.79 -9.31 16.95
CA LEU A 88 12.16 -8.00 17.04
C LEU A 88 11.43 -7.88 18.39
N SER A 89 10.56 -8.83 18.71
CA SER A 89 9.82 -8.84 19.99
C SER A 89 10.76 -8.91 21.19
N LEU A 90 11.76 -9.78 21.17
CA LEU A 90 12.71 -9.87 22.29
C LEU A 90 13.45 -8.55 22.57
N ARG A 91 13.70 -7.74 21.53
CA ARG A 91 14.52 -6.52 21.63
C ARG A 91 13.71 -5.23 21.76
N TYR A 92 12.53 -5.17 21.16
CA TYR A 92 11.83 -3.92 20.89
C TYR A 92 10.32 -3.95 21.18
N GLU A 93 9.75 -4.99 21.84
CA GLU A 93 8.29 -5.08 22.04
C GLU A 93 7.68 -3.80 22.66
N GLU A 94 8.35 -3.21 23.65
CA GLU A 94 7.92 -1.97 24.31
C GLU A 94 8.27 -0.69 23.52
N ASP A 95 9.24 -0.79 22.60
CA ASP A 95 9.80 0.32 21.81
C ASP A 95 9.31 0.29 20.34
N LEU A 96 8.21 -0.42 20.05
CA LEU A 96 7.65 -0.55 18.71
C LEU A 96 7.13 0.80 18.19
N PRO A 97 7.46 1.20 16.94
CA PRO A 97 7.05 2.49 16.39
C PRO A 97 5.55 2.58 16.10
N GLY A 98 5.00 3.79 16.13
CA GLY A 98 3.66 4.05 15.62
C GLY A 98 3.55 3.83 14.11
N ILE A 99 2.41 3.29 13.67
CA ILE A 99 2.10 3.00 12.27
C ILE A 99 0.81 3.73 11.89
N ASP A 100 0.87 4.53 10.84
CA ASP A 100 -0.32 5.09 10.20
C ASP A 100 -0.66 4.26 8.97
N ILE A 101 -1.91 3.82 8.85
CA ILE A 101 -2.38 2.95 7.77
C ILE A 101 -3.41 3.72 6.96
N PHE A 102 -3.09 3.99 5.70
CA PHE A 102 -3.92 4.74 4.78
C PHE A 102 -4.61 3.77 3.82
N VAL A 103 -5.93 3.71 3.91
CA VAL A 103 -6.79 3.00 2.96
C VAL A 103 -7.47 4.03 2.08
N CYS A 104 -7.32 3.92 0.76
CA CYS A 104 -7.91 4.86 -0.19
C CYS A 104 -9.09 4.22 -0.93
N THR A 105 -10.20 4.93 -1.02
CA THR A 105 -11.35 4.59 -1.87
C THR A 105 -11.78 5.81 -2.69
N ALA A 106 -12.24 5.59 -3.92
CA ALA A 106 -12.52 6.62 -4.90
C ALA A 106 -14.02 6.76 -5.24
N ASP A 107 -14.74 5.63 -5.36
CA ASP A 107 -16.14 5.65 -5.79
C ASP A 107 -16.93 4.49 -5.17
N PRO A 108 -17.99 4.75 -4.38
CA PRO A 108 -18.74 3.71 -3.67
C PRO A 108 -19.53 2.76 -4.59
N MET A 109 -19.69 3.09 -5.88
CA MET A 109 -20.34 2.21 -6.85
C MET A 109 -19.37 1.21 -7.45
N ILE A 110 -18.12 1.63 -7.71
CA ILE A 110 -17.05 0.77 -8.23
C ILE A 110 -16.40 -0.03 -7.10
N GLU A 111 -16.26 0.60 -5.93
CA GLU A 111 -15.65 0.07 -4.71
C GLU A 111 -16.72 0.05 -3.61
N PRO A 112 -17.56 -1.00 -3.54
CA PRO A 112 -18.69 -1.03 -2.63
C PRO A 112 -18.28 -0.83 -1.17
N PRO A 113 -19.02 -0.06 -0.35
CA PRO A 113 -18.69 0.16 1.06
C PRO A 113 -18.49 -1.13 1.87
N ALA A 114 -19.22 -2.20 1.52
CA ALA A 114 -19.05 -3.53 2.12
C ALA A 114 -17.66 -4.13 1.85
N MET A 115 -17.05 -3.89 0.68
CA MET A 115 -15.68 -4.33 0.39
C MET A 115 -14.68 -3.50 1.21
N VAL A 116 -14.83 -2.17 1.18
CA VAL A 116 -13.94 -1.21 1.87
C VAL A 116 -13.78 -1.56 3.36
N ILE A 117 -14.89 -1.83 4.05
CA ILE A 117 -14.83 -2.14 5.50
C ILE A 117 -14.11 -3.44 5.81
N ASN A 118 -14.10 -4.44 4.92
CA ASN A 118 -13.38 -5.68 5.16
C ASN A 118 -11.87 -5.44 5.13
N THR A 119 -11.39 -4.57 4.23
CA THR A 119 -9.99 -4.12 4.20
C THR A 119 -9.65 -3.34 5.47
N VAL A 120 -10.49 -2.38 5.87
CA VAL A 120 -10.30 -1.60 7.12
C VAL A 120 -10.24 -2.52 8.35
N LEU A 121 -11.19 -3.44 8.51
CA LEU A 121 -11.21 -4.39 9.63
C LEU A 121 -9.99 -5.33 9.62
N SER A 122 -9.49 -5.71 8.44
CA SER A 122 -8.31 -6.57 8.31
C SER A 122 -7.03 -5.89 8.82
N VAL A 123 -6.87 -4.59 8.58
CA VAL A 123 -5.69 -3.82 9.00
C VAL A 123 -5.81 -3.32 10.44
N MET A 124 -7.03 -3.14 10.96
CA MET A 124 -7.24 -2.89 12.39
C MET A 124 -6.88 -4.12 13.26
N ALA A 125 -6.91 -5.32 12.69
CA ALA A 125 -6.65 -6.58 13.38
C ALA A 125 -5.22 -7.13 13.16
N TYR A 126 -4.25 -6.24 12.89
CA TYR A 126 -2.83 -6.61 12.88
C TYR A 126 -2.37 -7.11 14.25
N ASP A 127 -1.40 -8.03 14.27
CA ASP A 127 -0.76 -8.50 15.50
C ASP A 127 0.30 -7.47 15.94
N TYR A 128 -0.18 -6.35 16.48
CA TYR A 128 0.62 -5.20 16.89
C TYR A 128 -0.08 -4.46 18.05
N PRO A 129 0.63 -3.69 18.89
CA PRO A 129 0.00 -2.90 19.95
C PRO A 129 -1.08 -1.95 19.40
N PRO A 130 -2.35 -2.06 19.84
CA PRO A 130 -3.46 -1.25 19.30
C PRO A 130 -3.21 0.26 19.38
N GLN A 131 -2.55 0.73 20.44
CA GLN A 131 -2.24 2.14 20.67
C GLN A 131 -1.21 2.70 19.68
N LYS A 132 -0.47 1.82 19.00
CA LYS A 132 0.52 2.16 17.97
C LYS A 132 -0.05 2.01 16.56
N LEU A 133 -1.29 1.54 16.39
CA LEU A 133 -1.95 1.41 15.09
C LEU A 133 -2.99 2.52 14.91
N ASN A 134 -2.89 3.26 13.81
CA ASN A 134 -3.84 4.31 13.45
C ASN A 134 -4.32 4.09 12.01
N VAL A 135 -5.61 3.81 11.83
CA VAL A 135 -6.20 3.52 10.53
C VAL A 135 -6.98 4.71 10.02
N TYR A 136 -6.66 5.15 8.80
CA TYR A 136 -7.28 6.27 8.12
C TYR A 136 -7.91 5.76 6.82
N LEU A 137 -9.23 5.95 6.67
CA LEU A 137 -9.89 5.80 5.37
C LEU A 137 -9.98 7.18 4.71
N SER A 138 -9.36 7.32 3.53
CA SER A 138 -9.61 8.45 2.63
C SER A 138 -10.68 8.06 1.62
N ASP A 139 -11.81 8.74 1.67
CA ASP A 139 -12.92 8.61 0.72
C ASP A 139 -12.94 9.80 -0.24
N ASP A 140 -12.38 9.59 -1.43
CA ASP A 140 -12.38 10.59 -2.50
C ASP A 140 -13.79 10.74 -3.14
N GLY A 141 -14.72 9.82 -2.86
CA GLY A 141 -16.12 9.92 -3.29
C GLY A 141 -16.98 10.79 -2.38
N GLY A 142 -16.55 11.03 -1.13
CA GLY A 142 -17.28 11.82 -0.14
C GLY A 142 -18.67 11.25 0.18
N SER A 143 -18.80 9.92 0.22
CA SER A 143 -20.10 9.24 0.30
C SER A 143 -20.55 9.03 1.75
N ASP A 144 -21.79 9.43 2.06
CA ASP A 144 -22.39 9.14 3.36
C ASP A 144 -22.62 7.63 3.56
N LEU A 145 -22.77 6.85 2.48
CA LEU A 145 -22.85 5.39 2.52
C LEU A 145 -21.54 4.75 2.96
N THR A 146 -20.40 5.24 2.45
CA THR A 146 -19.07 4.81 2.89
C THR A 146 -18.85 5.17 4.37
N PHE A 147 -19.25 6.37 4.77
CA PHE A 147 -19.19 6.79 6.18
C PHE A 147 -20.08 5.91 7.08
N TYR A 148 -21.30 5.59 6.67
CA TYR A 148 -22.18 4.67 7.38
C TYR A 148 -21.54 3.28 7.55
N ALA A 149 -20.94 2.75 6.49
CA ALA A 149 -20.23 1.48 6.55
C ALA A 149 -19.07 1.54 7.57
N MET A 150 -18.36 2.65 7.67
CA MET A 150 -17.32 2.86 8.68
C MET A 150 -17.87 2.92 10.11
N VAL A 151 -19.04 3.54 10.33
CA VAL A 151 -19.71 3.52 11.65
C VAL A 151 -20.08 2.09 12.05
N GLU A 152 -20.65 1.32 11.12
CA GLU A 152 -20.96 -0.10 11.32
C GLU A 152 -19.69 -0.93 11.62
N ALA A 153 -18.61 -0.72 10.85
CA ALA A 153 -17.33 -1.37 11.06
C ALA A 153 -16.71 -1.00 12.42
N SER A 154 -16.82 0.25 12.86
CA SER A 154 -16.33 0.68 14.19
C SER A 154 -17.06 0.00 15.35
N SER A 155 -18.32 -0.37 15.15
CA SER A 155 -19.09 -1.13 16.14
C SER A 155 -18.72 -2.60 16.12
N PHE A 156 -18.55 -3.18 14.93
CA PHE A 156 -18.16 -4.57 14.75
C PHE A 156 -16.71 -4.87 15.16
N SER A 157 -15.80 -3.88 15.04
CA SER A 157 -14.40 -4.05 15.44
C SER A 157 -14.26 -4.44 16.92
N LYS A 158 -15.15 -3.93 17.79
CA LYS A 158 -15.19 -4.25 19.23
C LYS A 158 -15.34 -5.73 19.56
N ILE A 159 -15.88 -6.52 18.63
CA ILE A 159 -16.04 -7.97 18.79
C ILE A 159 -15.12 -8.76 17.86
N TRP A 160 -14.76 -8.19 16.71
CA TRP A 160 -13.92 -8.85 15.71
C TRP A 160 -12.44 -8.91 16.10
N LEU A 161 -11.88 -7.80 16.59
CA LEU A 161 -10.47 -7.68 16.98
C LEU A 161 -10.08 -8.65 18.10
N PRO A 162 -10.81 -8.72 19.24
CA PRO A 162 -10.50 -9.69 20.30
C PRO A 162 -10.65 -11.13 19.82
N PHE A 163 -11.70 -11.45 19.04
CA PHE A 163 -11.88 -12.77 18.44
C PHE A 163 -10.69 -13.17 17.56
N CYS A 164 -10.23 -12.24 16.70
CA CYS A 164 -9.05 -12.41 15.88
C CYS A 164 -7.81 -12.72 16.73
N LYS A 165 -7.54 -11.91 17.75
CA LYS A 165 -6.36 -12.05 18.60
C LYS A 165 -6.38 -13.36 19.38
N LYS A 166 -7.51 -13.68 20.02
CA LYS A 166 -7.72 -14.87 20.86
C LYS A 166 -7.53 -16.17 20.09
N PHE A 167 -8.09 -16.29 18.89
CA PHE A 167 -8.05 -17.51 18.10
C PHE A 167 -7.03 -17.49 16.95
N LYS A 168 -6.17 -16.47 16.87
CA LYS A 168 -5.14 -16.31 15.83
C LYS A 168 -5.68 -16.50 14.41
N ILE A 169 -6.85 -15.92 14.15
CA ILE A 169 -7.61 -16.04 12.89
C ILE A 169 -6.82 -15.49 11.71
N GLU A 170 -6.77 -16.21 10.59
CA GLU A 170 -6.18 -15.73 9.32
C GLU A 170 -7.02 -16.22 8.13
N PRO A 171 -7.25 -15.40 7.09
CA PRO A 171 -6.91 -13.97 6.99
C PRO A 171 -7.74 -13.10 7.95
N ARG A 172 -7.31 -11.85 8.17
CA ARG A 172 -8.00 -10.90 9.08
C ARG A 172 -9.20 -10.18 8.45
N SER A 173 -9.35 -10.27 7.13
CA SER A 173 -10.56 -9.81 6.43
C SER A 173 -11.74 -10.73 6.76
N PRO A 174 -12.83 -10.22 7.37
CA PRO A 174 -13.96 -11.06 7.73
C PRO A 174 -14.60 -11.77 6.53
N GLU A 175 -14.78 -11.08 5.40
CA GLU A 175 -15.33 -11.68 4.17
C GLU A 175 -14.44 -12.84 3.70
N ALA A 176 -13.12 -12.60 3.61
CA ALA A 176 -12.18 -13.60 3.14
C ALA A 176 -12.12 -14.80 4.08
N TYR A 177 -12.15 -14.57 5.39
CA TYR A 177 -12.18 -15.61 6.41
C TYR A 177 -13.46 -16.44 6.32
N PHE A 178 -14.64 -15.82 6.41
CA PHE A 178 -15.91 -16.55 6.46
C PHE A 178 -16.30 -17.22 5.14
N ARG A 179 -15.70 -16.81 4.01
CA ARG A 179 -15.87 -17.50 2.73
C ARG A 179 -15.26 -18.90 2.72
N THR A 180 -14.17 -19.13 3.45
CA THR A 180 -13.46 -20.41 3.47
C THR A 180 -13.49 -21.14 4.83
N ALA A 181 -13.83 -20.43 5.91
CA ALA A 181 -13.82 -20.99 7.26
C ALA A 181 -14.92 -22.05 7.44
N VAL A 182 -14.52 -23.19 8.02
CA VAL A 182 -15.43 -24.22 8.52
C VAL A 182 -15.62 -23.99 10.02
N GLU A 183 -16.83 -24.25 10.52
CA GLU A 183 -17.13 -24.14 11.94
C GLU A 183 -16.23 -25.09 12.76
N PRO A 184 -15.58 -24.60 13.83
CA PRO A 184 -14.63 -25.39 14.60
C PRO A 184 -15.38 -26.36 15.54
N LEU A 185 -15.70 -27.56 15.05
CA LEU A 185 -16.49 -28.56 15.78
C LEU A 185 -15.79 -29.13 17.04
N GLU A 186 -14.46 -29.05 17.10
CA GLU A 186 -13.67 -29.65 18.19
C GLU A 186 -13.59 -28.76 19.44
N ASP A 187 -13.69 -27.44 19.29
CA ASP A 187 -13.66 -26.48 20.40
C ASP A 187 -15.04 -25.83 20.55
N HIS A 188 -15.82 -26.31 21.52
CA HIS A 188 -17.17 -25.82 21.77
C HIS A 188 -17.21 -24.33 22.16
N VAL A 189 -16.16 -23.80 22.81
CA VAL A 189 -16.09 -22.37 23.17
C VAL A 189 -15.87 -21.56 21.91
N MET A 190 -14.89 -21.97 21.09
CA MET A 190 -14.62 -21.33 19.80
C MET A 190 -15.83 -21.43 18.86
N ALA A 191 -16.52 -22.56 18.78
CA ALA A 191 -17.70 -22.76 17.93
C ALA A 191 -18.81 -21.76 18.26
N LYS A 192 -19.11 -21.60 19.55
CA LYS A 192 -20.14 -20.67 20.03
C LYS A 192 -19.79 -19.22 19.70
N GLU A 193 -18.54 -18.82 19.97
CA GLU A 193 -18.07 -17.47 19.64
C GLU A 193 -18.03 -17.25 18.12
N TRP A 194 -17.50 -18.19 17.35
CA TRP A 194 -17.45 -18.15 15.90
C TRP A 194 -18.83 -17.97 15.28
N SER A 195 -19.83 -18.75 15.71
CA SER A 195 -21.21 -18.66 15.23
C SER A 195 -21.84 -17.30 15.54
N SER A 196 -21.59 -16.78 16.75
CA SER A 196 -22.05 -15.45 17.16
C SER A 196 -21.40 -14.34 16.33
N ILE A 197 -20.09 -14.39 16.11
CA ILE A 197 -19.35 -13.40 15.31
C ILE A 197 -19.79 -13.47 13.84
N LYS A 198 -19.93 -14.67 13.27
CA LYS A 198 -20.41 -14.86 11.90
C LYS A 198 -21.79 -14.23 11.70
N LYS A 199 -22.72 -14.48 12.62
CA LYS A 199 -24.06 -13.89 12.57
C LYS A 199 -24.02 -12.36 12.66
N SER A 200 -23.18 -11.81 13.54
CA SER A 200 -22.98 -10.36 13.66
C SER A 200 -22.39 -9.75 12.38
N TYR A 201 -21.42 -10.45 11.77
CA TYR A 201 -20.80 -10.04 10.51
C TYR A 201 -21.80 -10.03 9.35
N GLU A 202 -22.53 -11.13 9.15
CA GLU A 202 -23.56 -11.24 8.11
C GLU A 202 -24.67 -10.19 8.31
N GLY A 203 -25.04 -9.93 9.57
CA GLY A 203 -25.99 -8.88 9.93
C GLY A 203 -25.48 -7.49 9.54
N MET A 204 -24.23 -7.16 9.86
CA MET A 204 -23.58 -5.90 9.48
C MET A 204 -23.51 -5.76 7.95
N LYS A 205 -22.95 -6.76 7.25
CA LYS A 205 -22.83 -6.77 5.79
C LYS A 205 -24.18 -6.55 5.12
N LYS A 206 -25.22 -7.26 5.56
CA LYS A 206 -26.58 -7.11 5.03
C LYS A 206 -27.14 -5.70 5.24
N ARG A 207 -26.91 -5.09 6.41
CA ARG A 207 -27.32 -3.69 6.67
C ARG A 207 -26.63 -2.74 5.69
N ILE A 208 -25.31 -2.85 5.54
CA ILE A 208 -24.52 -2.00 4.63
C ILE A 208 -25.01 -2.16 3.18
N GLU A 209 -25.14 -3.39 2.69
CA GLU A 209 -25.60 -3.67 1.33
C GLU A 209 -27.02 -3.19 1.08
N THR A 210 -27.93 -3.36 2.05
CA THR A 210 -29.32 -2.91 1.91
C THR A 210 -29.38 -1.38 1.84
N THR A 211 -28.70 -0.69 2.74
CA THR A 211 -28.62 0.78 2.73
C THR A 211 -27.97 1.31 1.45
N THR A 212 -26.91 0.65 0.97
CA THR A 212 -26.21 1.00 -0.28
C THR A 212 -27.12 0.83 -1.49
N LYS A 213 -27.85 -0.30 -1.57
CA LYS A 213 -28.84 -0.55 -2.64
C LYS A 213 -30.00 0.44 -2.62
N LEU A 214 -30.43 0.89 -1.44
CA LEU A 214 -31.45 1.92 -1.30
C LEU A 214 -30.93 3.32 -1.65
N GLY A 215 -29.62 3.54 -1.64
CA GLY A 215 -28.98 4.83 -1.92
C GLY A 215 -29.31 5.92 -0.89
N ARG A 216 -29.83 5.55 0.29
CA ARG A 216 -30.24 6.50 1.34
C ARG A 216 -30.13 5.88 2.72
N ILE A 217 -29.76 6.71 3.69
CA ILE A 217 -29.68 6.37 5.10
C ILE A 217 -30.91 6.93 5.82
N SER A 218 -31.56 6.14 6.68
CA SER A 218 -32.75 6.61 7.40
C SER A 218 -32.40 7.70 8.42
N GLU A 219 -33.34 8.59 8.72
CA GLU A 219 -33.13 9.67 9.70
C GLU A 219 -32.85 9.15 11.11
N GLU A 220 -33.39 7.98 11.48
CA GLU A 220 -33.10 7.33 12.75
C GLU A 220 -31.62 6.95 12.84
N ILE A 221 -31.05 6.41 11.76
CA ILE A 221 -29.64 6.04 11.69
C ILE A 221 -28.76 7.28 11.66
N ARG A 222 -29.14 8.32 10.89
CA ARG A 222 -28.39 9.59 10.84
C ARG A 222 -28.28 10.25 12.21
N LYS A 223 -29.29 10.10 13.08
CA LYS A 223 -29.27 10.60 14.46
C LYS A 223 -28.32 9.85 15.40
N GLN A 224 -27.88 8.63 15.05
CA GLN A 224 -26.99 7.83 15.89
C GLN A 224 -25.56 8.38 15.93
N HIS A 225 -25.14 9.14 14.92
CA HIS A 225 -23.78 9.68 14.85
C HIS A 225 -23.75 11.14 14.40
N LYS A 226 -23.06 12.00 15.17
CA LYS A 226 -22.97 13.46 14.90
C LYS A 226 -22.45 13.78 13.49
N GLY A 227 -21.53 12.95 12.98
CA GLY A 227 -20.85 13.14 11.70
C GLY A 227 -21.76 13.18 10.47
N PHE A 228 -22.95 12.58 10.52
CA PHE A 228 -23.89 12.64 9.39
C PHE A 228 -24.37 14.06 9.08
N ARG A 229 -24.27 14.99 10.04
CA ARG A 229 -24.63 16.39 9.85
C ARG A 229 -23.75 17.10 8.81
N GLU A 230 -22.54 16.60 8.57
CA GLU A 230 -21.61 17.15 7.57
C GLU A 230 -22.19 17.06 6.15
N TRP A 231 -22.97 16.01 5.86
CA TRP A 231 -23.62 15.83 4.56
C TRP A 231 -24.81 16.76 4.32
N ASN A 232 -25.27 17.48 5.34
CA ASN A 232 -26.30 18.51 5.13
C ASN A 232 -25.73 19.75 4.41
N LEU A 233 -24.40 19.90 4.38
CA LEU A 233 -23.68 21.00 3.72
C LEU A 233 -23.05 20.58 2.37
N VAL A 234 -23.09 19.28 2.04
CA VAL A 234 -22.51 18.73 0.81
C VAL A 234 -23.38 19.11 -0.38
N ALA A 235 -22.83 19.84 -1.34
CA ALA A 235 -23.52 20.17 -2.58
C ALA A 235 -23.39 19.04 -3.61
N SER A 236 -22.19 18.47 -3.77
CA SER A 236 -21.95 17.31 -4.63
C SER A 236 -20.64 16.61 -4.26
N ARG A 237 -20.38 15.42 -4.84
CA ARG A 237 -19.08 14.72 -4.72
C ARG A 237 -17.85 15.52 -5.21
N ARG A 238 -18.06 16.63 -5.93
CA ARG A 238 -17.00 17.51 -6.42
C ARG A 238 -17.02 18.90 -5.76
N ASP A 239 -17.99 19.14 -4.87
CA ASP A 239 -18.18 20.41 -4.19
C ASP A 239 -18.70 20.17 -2.76
N HIS A 240 -17.76 20.06 -1.84
CA HIS A 240 -18.02 19.85 -0.42
C HIS A 240 -16.83 20.29 0.43
N GLN A 241 -17.10 20.67 1.68
CA GLN A 241 -16.10 20.96 2.68
C GLN A 241 -15.30 19.70 3.09
N THR A 242 -14.21 19.88 3.82
CA THR A 242 -13.52 18.76 4.47
C THR A 242 -14.44 18.10 5.49
N ILE A 243 -14.65 16.79 5.35
CA ILE A 243 -15.34 15.95 6.31
C ILE A 243 -14.30 15.05 6.98
N LEU A 244 -14.07 15.27 8.26
CA LEU A 244 -13.14 14.48 9.07
C LEU A 244 -13.86 14.03 10.33
N GLN A 245 -13.84 12.73 10.61
CA GLN A 245 -14.47 12.14 11.80
C GLN A 245 -13.55 11.07 12.41
N MET A 246 -13.27 11.18 13.70
CA MET A 246 -12.62 10.15 14.51
C MET A 246 -13.70 9.23 15.08
N LEU A 247 -13.84 8.04 14.48
CA LEU A 247 -14.82 7.04 14.90
C LEU A 247 -14.36 6.29 16.14
N ILE A 248 -13.05 6.08 16.27
CA ILE A 248 -12.40 5.52 17.44
C ILE A 248 -11.17 6.39 17.70
N ASP A 249 -11.11 6.98 18.90
CA ASP A 249 -9.91 7.64 19.39
C ASP A 249 -9.13 6.62 20.24
N GLY A 250 -8.08 6.01 19.67
CA GLY A 250 -7.31 4.97 20.37
C GLY A 250 -6.54 5.48 21.60
N LYS A 251 -6.49 6.81 21.80
CA LYS A 251 -5.92 7.44 22.99
C LYS A 251 -6.97 7.63 24.10
N ASP A 252 -8.26 7.57 23.79
CA ASP A 252 -9.33 7.64 24.79
C ASP A 252 -9.36 6.34 25.61
N PRO A 253 -9.20 6.38 26.95
CA PRO A 253 -9.31 5.20 27.80
C PRO A 253 -10.64 4.44 27.69
N LYS A 254 -11.69 5.08 27.14
CA LYS A 254 -13.01 4.46 26.88
C LYS A 254 -13.09 3.75 25.54
N ALA A 255 -12.12 3.95 24.64
CA ALA A 255 -12.07 3.29 23.35
C ALA A 255 -11.54 1.85 23.49
N VAL A 256 -12.35 1.01 24.13
CA VAL A 256 -12.03 -0.39 24.42
C VAL A 256 -12.99 -1.35 23.71
N ASP A 257 -12.52 -2.57 23.48
CA ASP A 257 -13.29 -3.69 22.98
C ASP A 257 -14.15 -4.34 24.09
N ILE A 258 -14.84 -5.43 23.76
CA ILE A 258 -15.70 -6.14 24.73
C ILE A 258 -14.91 -6.82 25.86
N GLU A 259 -13.60 -7.00 25.73
CA GLU A 259 -12.70 -7.57 26.75
C GLU A 259 -11.98 -6.47 27.55
N GLY A 260 -12.29 -5.20 27.30
CA GLY A 260 -11.65 -4.06 27.94
C GLY A 260 -10.25 -3.73 27.41
N GLN A 261 -9.85 -4.30 26.26
CA GLN A 261 -8.57 -3.99 25.62
C GLN A 261 -8.71 -2.76 24.71
N PRO A 262 -7.68 -1.89 24.63
CA PRO A 262 -7.74 -0.70 23.78
C PRO A 262 -7.87 -1.01 22.30
N LEU A 263 -8.63 -0.19 21.58
CA LEU A 263 -8.82 -0.27 20.13
C LEU A 263 -7.87 0.67 19.38
N PRO A 264 -7.48 0.32 18.14
CA PRO A 264 -6.71 1.22 17.30
C PRO A 264 -7.52 2.44 16.87
N THR A 265 -6.84 3.58 16.68
CA THR A 265 -7.49 4.80 16.18
C THR A 265 -8.10 4.54 14.80
N LEU A 266 -9.33 5.02 14.58
CA LEU A 266 -10.05 4.89 13.32
C LEU A 266 -10.57 6.25 12.86
N VAL A 267 -10.09 6.74 11.72
CA VAL A 267 -10.41 8.06 11.19
C VAL A 267 -10.98 7.95 9.78
N TYR A 268 -12.09 8.63 9.53
CA TYR A 268 -12.66 8.85 8.21
C TYR A 268 -12.29 10.25 7.73
N LEU A 269 -11.80 10.37 6.49
CA LEU A 269 -11.51 11.63 5.82
C LEU A 269 -12.13 11.64 4.42
N ALA A 270 -12.97 12.63 4.13
CA ALA A 270 -13.20 13.14 2.79
C ALA A 270 -12.63 14.56 2.72
N ARG A 271 -11.54 14.73 1.96
CA ARG A 271 -10.88 16.04 1.79
C ARG A 271 -11.78 17.05 1.08
N GLU A 272 -11.56 18.34 1.31
CA GLU A 272 -12.34 19.37 0.62
C GLU A 272 -12.16 19.26 -0.89
N LYS A 273 -13.28 19.39 -1.61
CA LYS A 273 -13.30 19.44 -3.08
C LYS A 273 -14.11 20.65 -3.51
N ARG A 274 -13.55 21.38 -4.48
CA ARG A 274 -14.20 22.50 -5.14
C ARG A 274 -13.98 22.38 -6.64
N PRO A 275 -14.98 22.69 -7.49
CA PRO A 275 -14.87 22.50 -8.95
C PRO A 275 -13.69 23.23 -9.60
N GLN A 276 -13.19 24.30 -8.99
CA GLN A 276 -12.10 25.12 -9.51
C GLN A 276 -10.71 24.52 -9.25
N TYR A 277 -10.61 23.47 -8.42
CA TYR A 277 -9.35 22.92 -7.93
C TYR A 277 -9.13 21.51 -8.46
N HIS A 278 -7.96 21.29 -9.07
CA HIS A 278 -7.56 19.95 -9.45
C HIS A 278 -7.13 19.15 -8.21
N HIS A 279 -7.69 17.95 -8.03
CA HIS A 279 -7.52 17.18 -6.80
C HIS A 279 -6.45 16.08 -6.90
N ASN A 280 -5.83 15.84 -8.06
CA ASN A 280 -4.71 14.89 -8.19
C ASN A 280 -5.03 13.45 -7.73
N PHE A 281 -6.29 13.00 -7.87
CA PHE A 281 -6.74 11.62 -7.58
C PHE A 281 -6.17 11.05 -6.27
N LYS A 282 -5.59 9.84 -6.30
CA LYS A 282 -5.02 9.13 -5.15
C LYS A 282 -3.80 9.86 -4.57
N ALA A 283 -2.95 10.45 -5.40
CA ALA A 283 -1.80 11.24 -4.95
C ALA A 283 -2.23 12.34 -3.96
N GLY A 284 -3.23 13.13 -4.33
CA GLY A 284 -3.75 14.20 -3.47
C GLY A 284 -4.48 13.69 -2.23
N ALA A 285 -5.14 12.53 -2.32
CA ALA A 285 -5.78 11.88 -1.17
C ALA A 285 -4.74 11.43 -0.12
N VAL A 286 -3.69 10.74 -0.56
CA VAL A 286 -2.57 10.34 0.30
C VAL A 286 -1.85 11.57 0.87
N ASN A 287 -1.62 12.61 0.07
CA ASN A 287 -0.96 13.82 0.56
C ASN A 287 -1.77 14.55 1.64
N ALA A 288 -3.09 14.64 1.48
CA ALA A 288 -3.97 15.14 2.53
C ALA A 288 -3.87 14.29 3.81
N LEU A 289 -3.86 12.95 3.68
CA LEU A 289 -3.69 12.04 4.81
C LEU A 289 -2.33 12.20 5.51
N ILE A 290 -1.22 12.39 4.77
CA ILE A 290 0.10 12.62 5.38
C ILE A 290 0.03 13.85 6.30
N ARG A 291 -0.63 14.93 5.88
CA ARG A 291 -0.80 16.14 6.67
C ARG A 291 -1.72 15.93 7.87
N VAL A 292 -2.91 15.39 7.65
CA VAL A 292 -3.90 15.14 8.71
C VAL A 292 -3.34 14.20 9.78
N SER A 293 -2.74 13.07 9.38
CA SER A 293 -2.12 12.13 10.32
C SER A 293 -0.98 12.74 11.11
N SER A 294 -0.19 13.67 10.54
CA SER A 294 0.88 14.36 11.27
C SER A 294 0.38 15.15 12.49
N ARG A 295 -0.90 15.56 12.49
CA ARG A 295 -1.52 16.26 13.62
C ARG A 295 -2.15 15.30 14.63
N ILE A 296 -2.64 14.15 14.17
CA ILE A 296 -3.44 13.20 14.97
C ILE A 296 -2.54 12.17 15.68
N SER A 297 -1.74 11.45 14.93
CA SER A 297 -0.93 10.31 15.41
C SER A 297 0.56 10.52 15.19
N ASN A 298 0.94 11.18 14.09
CA ASN A 298 2.31 11.41 13.65
C ASN A 298 3.16 10.13 13.57
N GLY A 299 2.57 9.02 13.10
CA GLY A 299 3.27 7.73 13.02
C GLY A 299 4.49 7.81 12.10
N PRO A 300 5.70 7.38 12.53
CA PRO A 300 6.92 7.46 11.72
C PRO A 300 6.91 6.53 10.50
N ILE A 301 6.04 5.52 10.46
CA ILE A 301 5.85 4.60 9.34
C ILE A 301 4.42 4.73 8.84
N ILE A 302 4.26 4.79 7.52
CA ILE A 302 2.97 4.90 6.82
C ILE A 302 2.80 3.69 5.90
N LEU A 303 1.74 2.91 6.10
CA LEU A 303 1.30 1.88 5.15
C LEU A 303 0.29 2.47 4.18
N ILE A 304 0.55 2.40 2.88
CA ILE A 304 -0.40 2.83 1.84
C ILE A 304 -1.07 1.59 1.23
N LEU A 305 -2.40 1.57 1.22
CA LEU A 305 -3.23 0.50 0.68
C LEU A 305 -4.39 1.04 -0.16
N ASP A 306 -4.71 0.28 -1.21
CA ASP A 306 -6.00 0.37 -1.90
C ASP A 306 -7.10 -0.35 -1.12
N CYS A 307 -8.34 0.10 -1.25
CA CYS A 307 -9.46 -0.47 -0.50
C CYS A 307 -9.83 -1.90 -0.91
N ASP A 308 -9.37 -2.38 -2.06
CA ASP A 308 -9.54 -3.75 -2.54
C ASP A 308 -8.39 -4.68 -2.10
N MET A 309 -7.34 -4.16 -1.45
CA MET A 309 -6.13 -4.89 -1.02
C MET A 309 -6.14 -5.12 0.50
N TYR A 310 -6.78 -6.21 0.95
CA TYR A 310 -6.88 -6.53 2.38
C TYR A 310 -5.62 -7.21 2.93
N SER A 311 -5.43 -7.12 4.25
CA SER A 311 -4.36 -7.82 4.97
C SER A 311 -4.63 -9.32 5.05
N ASN A 312 -3.77 -10.12 4.43
CA ASN A 312 -3.82 -11.58 4.46
C ASN A 312 -2.88 -12.19 5.50
N ASN A 313 -1.95 -11.40 6.06
CA ASN A 313 -1.05 -11.84 7.12
C ASN A 313 -0.96 -10.76 8.20
N SER A 314 -1.42 -11.08 9.42
CA SER A 314 -1.41 -10.15 10.54
C SER A 314 -0.03 -9.78 11.08
N GLU A 315 1.02 -10.47 10.64
CA GLU A 315 2.40 -10.15 11.01
C GLU A 315 3.10 -9.20 10.02
N SER A 316 2.43 -8.77 8.94
CA SER A 316 3.05 -7.95 7.88
C SER A 316 3.67 -6.64 8.41
N VAL A 317 3.06 -6.03 9.43
CA VAL A 317 3.61 -4.84 10.10
C VAL A 317 4.94 -5.18 10.79
N ARG A 318 4.98 -6.27 11.59
CA ARG A 318 6.20 -6.71 12.27
C ARG A 318 7.30 -7.11 11.27
N ASP A 319 6.92 -7.70 10.15
CA ASP A 319 7.86 -8.01 9.07
C ASP A 319 8.49 -6.74 8.48
N ALA A 320 7.69 -5.69 8.20
CA ALA A 320 8.22 -4.41 7.74
C ALA A 320 9.12 -3.74 8.79
N VAL A 321 8.70 -3.76 10.06
CA VAL A 321 9.44 -3.17 11.18
C VAL A 321 10.80 -3.85 11.41
N CYS A 322 10.93 -5.16 11.17
CA CYS A 322 12.23 -5.86 11.19
C CYS A 322 13.28 -5.17 10.29
N PHE A 323 12.88 -4.63 9.14
CA PHE A 323 13.81 -3.94 8.25
C PHE A 323 14.15 -2.54 8.73
N TYR A 324 13.18 -1.83 9.30
CA TYR A 324 13.35 -0.45 9.77
C TYR A 324 14.16 -0.32 11.06
N MET A 325 14.00 -1.29 11.96
CA MET A 325 14.65 -1.32 13.27
C MET A 325 15.97 -2.09 13.28
N ASP A 326 16.40 -2.63 12.13
CA ASP A 326 17.73 -3.23 12.02
C ASP A 326 18.81 -2.15 12.23
N GLU A 327 19.71 -2.40 13.18
CA GLU A 327 20.66 -1.39 13.66
C GLU A 327 21.73 -1.04 12.62
N GLU A 328 22.07 -1.98 11.74
CA GLU A 328 23.09 -1.77 10.72
C GLU A 328 22.52 -1.07 9.49
N LYS A 329 21.38 -1.55 8.97
CA LYS A 329 20.88 -1.15 7.64
C LYS A 329 19.53 -0.46 7.65
N GLY A 330 18.78 -0.49 8.76
CA GLY A 330 17.41 0.03 8.80
C GLY A 330 17.31 1.52 8.54
N HIS A 331 18.37 2.28 8.84
CA HIS A 331 18.44 3.71 8.56
C HIS A 331 18.53 4.05 7.06
N GLU A 332 18.97 3.14 6.18
CA GLU A 332 19.00 3.31 4.71
C GLU A 332 17.61 3.10 4.07
N VAL A 333 16.69 2.44 4.78
CA VAL A 333 15.41 2.00 4.23
C VAL A 333 14.43 3.17 4.21
N GLY A 334 14.03 3.56 2.99
CA GLY A 334 12.98 4.52 2.74
C GLY A 334 11.59 3.88 2.66
N PHE A 335 11.46 2.72 2.02
CA PHE A 335 10.22 1.96 1.98
C PHE A 335 10.41 0.44 1.81
N VAL A 336 9.41 -0.33 2.25
CA VAL A 336 9.31 -1.79 2.12
C VAL A 336 8.07 -2.13 1.30
N GLN A 337 8.28 -2.63 0.10
CA GLN A 337 7.25 -3.03 -0.85
C GLN A 337 6.92 -4.52 -0.72
N PHE A 338 5.64 -4.85 -0.52
CA PHE A 338 5.14 -6.22 -0.62
C PHE A 338 4.62 -6.51 -2.03
N PRO A 339 4.60 -7.78 -2.47
CA PRO A 339 4.00 -8.14 -3.74
C PRO A 339 2.51 -7.78 -3.79
N GLN A 340 2.05 -7.23 -4.91
CA GLN A 340 0.63 -7.28 -5.24
C GLN A 340 0.29 -8.73 -5.57
N SER A 341 -0.62 -9.32 -4.79
CA SER A 341 -1.10 -10.68 -4.98
C SER A 341 -2.62 -10.66 -5.03
N PHE A 342 -3.21 -11.51 -5.87
CA PHE A 342 -4.63 -11.45 -6.16
C PHE A 342 -5.31 -12.76 -5.80
N GLU A 343 -6.49 -12.66 -5.21
CA GLU A 343 -7.40 -13.80 -5.05
C GLU A 343 -8.30 -13.96 -6.29
N ASN A 344 -9.04 -15.07 -6.35
CA ASN A 344 -10.01 -15.37 -7.42
C ASN A 344 -9.41 -15.42 -8.84
N LEU A 345 -8.11 -15.66 -8.96
CA LEU A 345 -7.48 -15.95 -10.24
C LEU A 345 -8.04 -17.25 -10.82
N THR A 346 -8.46 -17.20 -12.08
CA THR A 346 -8.88 -18.41 -12.79
C THR A 346 -7.68 -19.33 -13.01
N LYS A 347 -7.91 -20.65 -13.09
CA LYS A 347 -6.85 -21.64 -13.37
C LYS A 347 -6.03 -21.29 -14.63
N ASN A 348 -6.67 -20.67 -15.62
CA ASN A 348 -6.04 -20.32 -16.89
C ASN A 348 -5.38 -18.95 -16.87
N ASP A 349 -5.74 -18.06 -15.93
CA ASP A 349 -5.27 -16.68 -15.80
C ASP A 349 -5.06 -15.97 -17.16
N VAL A 350 -6.10 -15.97 -18.00
CA VAL A 350 -6.01 -15.57 -19.42
C VAL A 350 -5.56 -14.10 -19.60
N TYR A 351 -5.79 -13.26 -18.58
CA TYR A 351 -5.37 -11.86 -18.57
C TYR A 351 -4.01 -11.63 -17.88
N ALA A 352 -3.34 -12.71 -17.45
CA ALA A 352 -2.08 -12.68 -16.72
C ALA A 352 -2.12 -11.77 -15.48
N SER A 353 -3.27 -11.72 -14.80
CA SER A 353 -3.51 -10.85 -13.65
C SER A 353 -2.65 -11.23 -12.45
N SER A 354 -2.08 -12.44 -12.41
CA SER A 354 -1.14 -12.86 -11.37
C SER A 354 0.18 -12.08 -11.34
N LEU A 355 0.56 -11.42 -12.44
CA LEU A 355 1.82 -10.66 -12.58
C LEU A 355 3.07 -11.49 -12.16
N ASN A 356 3.03 -12.80 -12.36
CA ASN A 356 4.03 -13.75 -11.83
C ASN A 356 5.47 -13.41 -12.24
N VAL A 357 5.70 -12.98 -13.48
CA VAL A 357 7.04 -12.64 -13.97
C VAL A 357 7.58 -11.40 -13.27
N ILE A 358 6.76 -10.36 -13.15
CA ILE A 358 7.12 -9.10 -12.51
C ILE A 358 7.42 -9.36 -11.02
N MET A 359 6.47 -9.97 -10.29
CA MET A 359 6.58 -10.19 -8.85
C MET A 359 7.61 -11.25 -8.46
N GLY A 360 7.81 -12.25 -9.32
CA GLY A 360 8.64 -13.43 -9.01
C GLY A 360 10.07 -13.38 -9.55
N ALA A 361 10.33 -12.65 -10.64
CA ALA A 361 11.63 -12.61 -11.29
C ALA A 361 12.24 -11.21 -11.37
N GLU A 362 11.45 -10.18 -11.69
CA GLU A 362 11.97 -8.83 -11.94
C GLU A 362 12.17 -8.04 -10.65
N ILE A 363 11.14 -7.98 -9.80
CA ILE A 363 11.20 -7.25 -8.53
C ILE A 363 12.29 -7.79 -7.57
N PRO A 364 12.48 -9.11 -7.40
CA PRO A 364 13.65 -9.63 -6.66
C PRO A 364 14.99 -9.20 -7.24
N GLY A 365 15.06 -9.01 -8.57
CA GLY A 365 16.20 -8.47 -9.28
C GLY A 365 16.47 -7.00 -8.92
N PHE A 366 15.44 -6.16 -8.95
CA PHE A 366 15.51 -4.77 -8.48
C PHE A 366 15.92 -4.68 -7.01
N ASP A 367 15.42 -5.56 -6.13
CA ASP A 367 15.83 -5.61 -4.72
C ASP A 367 17.33 -5.87 -4.56
N GLY A 368 17.94 -6.65 -5.46
CA GLY A 368 19.38 -6.85 -5.51
C GLY A 368 20.18 -5.61 -5.91
N ASN A 369 19.52 -4.64 -6.55
CA ASN A 369 20.11 -3.45 -7.16
C ASN A 369 19.63 -2.13 -6.50
N GLY A 370 19.31 -2.15 -5.20
CA GLY A 370 18.93 -0.95 -4.45
C GLY A 370 17.46 -0.87 -4.04
N GLY A 371 16.63 -1.81 -4.52
CA GLY A 371 15.22 -1.90 -4.15
C GLY A 371 14.27 -1.67 -5.32
N PRO A 372 13.01 -2.13 -5.22
CA PRO A 372 12.01 -1.89 -6.26
C PRO A 372 11.39 -0.49 -6.16
N CYS A 373 10.73 -0.05 -7.23
CA CYS A 373 9.85 1.12 -7.17
C CYS A 373 8.63 0.86 -6.25
N PHE A 374 7.99 1.95 -5.80
CA PHE A 374 6.69 1.89 -5.16
C PHE A 374 5.62 1.57 -6.22
N ILE A 375 4.80 0.54 -5.97
CA ILE A 375 3.75 0.07 -6.89
C ILE A 375 2.36 0.29 -6.30
N GLY A 376 2.12 1.43 -5.66
CA GLY A 376 0.79 1.94 -5.35
C GLY A 376 0.12 1.37 -4.09
N THR A 377 0.41 0.14 -3.68
CA THR A 377 -0.27 -0.53 -2.55
C THR A 377 0.64 -1.53 -1.83
N GLY A 378 0.32 -1.89 -0.59
CA GLY A 378 1.09 -2.86 0.19
C GLY A 378 2.51 -2.39 0.49
N CYS A 379 2.69 -1.07 0.62
CA CYS A 379 4.00 -0.46 0.80
C CYS A 379 4.06 0.31 2.13
N PHE A 380 5.03 -0.06 2.96
CA PHE A 380 5.34 0.67 4.19
C PHE A 380 6.42 1.70 3.88
N HIS A 381 6.13 2.97 4.02
CA HIS A 381 7.06 4.08 3.85
C HIS A 381 7.50 4.62 5.21
N ARG A 382 8.75 5.03 5.32
CA ARG A 382 9.16 5.97 6.37
C ARG A 382 8.53 7.32 6.06
N ARG A 383 7.81 7.92 7.02
CA ARG A 383 7.13 9.22 6.85
C ARG A 383 8.04 10.28 6.25
N ASN A 384 9.28 10.36 6.73
CA ASN A 384 10.25 11.34 6.28
C ASN A 384 10.59 11.26 4.78
N THR A 385 10.57 10.08 4.17
CA THR A 385 10.85 9.96 2.72
C THR A 385 9.71 10.57 1.91
N LEU A 386 8.46 10.37 2.37
CA LEU A 386 7.30 11.03 1.82
C LEU A 386 7.33 12.53 2.11
N CYS A 387 7.89 12.98 3.24
CA CYS A 387 8.06 14.40 3.56
C CYS A 387 9.23 15.07 2.81
N GLY A 388 9.85 14.42 1.83
CA GLY A 388 10.90 15.02 1.00
C GLY A 388 12.31 14.99 1.58
N GLN A 389 12.54 14.29 2.70
CA GLN A 389 13.88 14.20 3.30
C GLN A 389 14.87 13.55 2.32
N LYS A 390 16.05 14.15 2.18
CA LYS A 390 17.20 13.53 1.49
C LYS A 390 17.94 12.61 2.45
N TYR A 391 18.39 11.46 1.97
CA TYR A 391 19.15 10.54 2.79
C TYR A 391 20.51 11.15 3.15
N SER A 392 20.86 11.07 4.43
CA SER A 392 22.16 11.48 4.99
C SER A 392 22.51 10.55 6.14
N ASP A 393 23.68 9.91 6.07
CA ASP A 393 24.16 8.94 7.07
C ASP A 393 24.10 9.47 8.52
N GLN A 394 24.46 10.74 8.73
CA GLN A 394 24.52 11.35 10.06
C GLN A 394 23.13 11.68 10.62
N GLU A 395 22.21 12.17 9.77
CA GLU A 395 20.87 12.58 10.20
C GLU A 395 19.90 11.40 10.36
N CYS A 396 20.08 10.35 9.55
CA CYS A 396 19.17 9.20 9.54
C CYS A 396 19.50 8.12 10.59
N LYS A 397 20.73 8.12 11.14
CA LYS A 397 21.12 7.27 12.28
C LYS A 397 20.61 7.80 13.62
N ALA A 398 20.10 9.02 13.68
CA ALA A 398 19.53 9.59 14.89
C ALA A 398 18.25 8.83 15.32
N ASN A 399 18.35 8.19 16.48
CA ASN A 399 17.43 7.26 17.13
C ASN A 399 15.93 7.39 16.82
N TRP A 400 15.30 6.24 16.56
CA TRP A 400 13.85 6.03 16.66
C TRP A 400 13.29 6.39 18.05
N LYS A 401 14.12 6.24 19.09
CA LYS A 401 13.81 6.41 20.53
C LYS A 401 13.52 7.85 21.02
N GLY A 402 13.13 8.77 20.15
CA GLY A 402 12.86 10.16 20.55
C GLY A 402 11.87 10.92 19.67
N ARG A 403 11.19 10.25 18.72
CA ARG A 403 10.18 10.91 17.86
C ARG A 403 8.73 10.66 18.29
N ASP A 404 8.51 9.75 19.22
CA ASP A 404 7.22 9.54 19.87
C ASP A 404 6.89 10.70 20.86
N ASP A 405 7.86 11.59 21.14
CA ASP A 405 7.77 12.67 22.13
C ASP A 405 7.31 14.03 21.59
N ILE A 406 6.70 14.11 20.40
CA ILE A 406 5.78 15.23 20.19
C ILE A 406 4.57 14.92 21.05
N LYS A 407 4.60 15.41 22.29
CA LYS A 407 3.41 15.59 23.13
C LYS A 407 2.43 16.44 22.34
N ILE A 408 1.63 15.79 21.49
CA ILE A 408 0.36 16.35 21.06
C ILE A 408 -0.40 16.53 22.36
N GLU A 409 -0.52 17.78 22.83
CA GLU A 409 -1.35 18.12 23.98
C GLU A 409 -2.65 17.32 23.89
N GLU A 410 -3.06 16.69 24.99
CA GLU A 410 -4.32 15.95 25.15
C GLU A 410 -5.50 16.88 24.85
N SER A 411 -5.70 17.13 23.56
CA SER A 411 -6.78 17.92 23.01
C SER A 411 -7.92 16.94 22.81
N ALA A 412 -9.10 17.28 23.34
CA ALA A 412 -10.30 16.48 23.12
C ALA A 412 -10.46 16.18 21.62
N SER A 413 -10.90 14.97 21.26
CA SER A 413 -10.93 14.49 19.86
C SER A 413 -11.65 15.48 18.94
N HIS A 414 -12.67 16.19 19.42
CA HIS A 414 -13.36 17.26 18.69
C HIS A 414 -12.45 18.43 18.29
N VAL A 415 -11.56 18.88 19.18
CA VAL A 415 -10.59 19.95 18.89
C VAL A 415 -9.56 19.47 17.87
N LEU A 416 -9.15 18.20 17.99
CA LEU A 416 -8.24 17.57 17.05
C LEU A 416 -8.86 17.41 15.66
N GLU A 417 -10.14 17.03 15.57
CA GLU A 417 -10.93 17.01 14.34
C GLU A 417 -10.94 18.39 13.67
N ASP A 418 -11.36 19.43 14.39
CA ASP A 418 -11.51 20.77 13.84
C ASP A 418 -10.18 21.38 13.36
N THR A 419 -9.11 21.23 14.16
CA THR A 419 -7.78 21.74 13.79
C THR A 419 -7.17 20.97 12.61
N SER A 420 -7.51 19.69 12.45
CA SER A 420 -7.01 18.86 11.35
C SER A 420 -7.77 19.05 10.05
N LYS A 421 -9.05 19.48 10.08
CA LYS A 421 -9.86 19.72 8.87
C LYS A 421 -9.20 20.70 7.89
N VAL A 422 -8.54 21.74 8.43
CA VAL A 422 -7.83 22.77 7.64
C VAL A 422 -6.70 22.16 6.79
N LEU A 423 -6.05 21.09 7.28
CA LEU A 423 -4.94 20.43 6.60
C LEU A 423 -5.37 19.68 5.33
N ALA A 424 -6.66 19.37 5.20
CA ALA A 424 -7.22 18.70 4.03
C ALA A 424 -8.04 19.65 3.12
N SER A 425 -7.87 20.97 3.29
CA SER A 425 -8.49 21.96 2.40
C SER A 425 -7.90 21.89 0.98
N CYS A 426 -8.72 22.18 -0.03
CA CYS A 426 -8.29 22.23 -1.42
C CYS A 426 -7.32 23.38 -1.72
N THR A 427 -7.30 24.41 -0.87
CA THR A 427 -6.39 25.57 -1.00
C THR A 427 -5.06 25.36 -0.28
N TYR A 428 -4.92 24.29 0.53
CA TYR A 428 -3.72 24.08 1.35
C TYR A 428 -2.43 24.02 0.52
N GLU A 429 -2.54 23.46 -0.69
CA GLU A 429 -1.40 23.21 -1.58
C GLU A 429 -1.21 24.35 -2.60
N GLU A 430 -2.04 25.39 -2.56
CA GLU A 430 -1.88 26.54 -3.45
C GLU A 430 -0.62 27.35 -3.14
N LYS A 431 -0.12 28.05 -4.17
CA LYS A 431 0.99 29.03 -4.17
C LYS A 431 2.11 28.80 -3.14
N TYR A 432 3.29 28.44 -3.65
CA TYR A 432 4.57 28.35 -2.93
C TYR A 432 4.75 27.14 -1.99
N THR A 433 3.89 26.14 -2.04
CA THR A 433 4.16 24.84 -1.40
C THR A 433 4.92 23.88 -2.32
N GLN A 434 5.56 22.88 -1.71
CA GLN A 434 6.29 21.82 -2.40
C GLN A 434 5.47 20.52 -2.49
N TRP A 435 4.21 20.51 -2.06
CA TRP A 435 3.34 19.32 -2.11
C TRP A 435 3.06 18.90 -3.55
N GLY A 436 3.11 17.60 -3.82
CA GLY A 436 2.99 17.06 -5.17
C GLY A 436 4.23 17.22 -6.05
N ASN A 437 5.14 18.14 -5.70
CA ASN A 437 6.35 18.42 -6.47
C ASN A 437 7.58 17.81 -5.80
N GLU A 438 7.87 18.15 -4.55
CA GLU A 438 8.98 17.59 -3.76
C GLU A 438 8.51 16.86 -2.50
N VAL A 439 7.28 17.08 -2.05
CA VAL A 439 6.72 16.50 -0.83
C VAL A 439 5.46 15.70 -1.17
N GLY A 440 5.31 14.56 -0.53
CA GLY A 440 4.22 13.62 -0.74
C GLY A 440 4.40 12.74 -1.98
N LEU A 441 3.30 12.12 -2.41
CA LEU A 441 3.20 11.51 -3.73
C LEU A 441 3.20 12.60 -4.81
N LYS A 442 3.90 12.32 -5.90
CA LYS A 442 4.11 13.24 -7.03
C LYS A 442 2.82 13.47 -7.81
N TYR A 443 2.61 14.67 -8.33
CA TYR A 443 1.46 15.00 -9.17
C TYR A 443 1.79 14.94 -10.65
N GLY A 444 0.75 14.95 -11.50
CA GLY A 444 0.89 15.11 -12.94
C GLY A 444 1.26 13.85 -13.73
N CYS A 445 1.26 12.67 -13.10
CA CYS A 445 1.53 11.39 -13.76
C CYS A 445 0.45 10.34 -13.37
N PRO A 446 -0.10 9.55 -14.32
CA PRO A 446 -1.03 8.46 -14.03
C PRO A 446 -0.46 7.29 -13.23
N VAL A 447 0.88 7.18 -13.15
CA VAL A 447 1.62 6.23 -12.31
C VAL A 447 2.45 7.02 -11.31
N GLU A 448 1.75 7.85 -10.51
CA GLU A 448 2.39 8.68 -9.50
C GLU A 448 3.19 7.88 -8.49
N ASP A 449 2.81 6.62 -8.28
CA ASP A 449 3.44 5.68 -7.37
C ASP A 449 4.87 5.38 -7.81
N VAL A 450 5.07 4.98 -9.06
CA VAL A 450 6.38 4.73 -9.65
C VAL A 450 7.23 5.99 -9.62
N LEU A 451 6.67 7.13 -10.04
CA LEU A 451 7.38 8.42 -10.04
C LEU A 451 7.81 8.84 -8.61
N SER A 452 6.96 8.61 -7.61
CA SER A 452 7.25 8.91 -6.22
C SER A 452 8.34 8.00 -5.66
N GLY A 453 8.30 6.69 -6.00
CA GLY A 453 9.34 5.73 -5.64
C GLY A 453 10.69 6.12 -6.23
N LEU A 454 10.74 6.45 -7.52
CA LEU A 454 11.95 6.94 -8.19
C LEU A 454 12.49 8.21 -7.55
N ALA A 455 11.62 9.17 -7.22
CA ALA A 455 12.04 10.40 -6.56
C ALA A 455 12.63 10.16 -5.17
N ILE A 456 12.13 9.16 -4.42
CA ILE A 456 12.70 8.74 -3.14
C ILE A 456 14.10 8.13 -3.37
N HIS A 457 14.28 7.30 -4.39
CA HIS A 457 15.60 6.74 -4.74
C HIS A 457 16.59 7.81 -5.19
N CYS A 458 16.17 8.79 -5.99
CA CYS A 458 17.01 9.93 -6.39
C CYS A 458 17.47 10.79 -5.21
N ARG A 459 16.82 10.68 -4.05
CA ARG A 459 17.21 11.32 -2.79
C ARG A 459 18.17 10.48 -1.95
N GLY A 460 18.65 9.35 -2.48
CA GLY A 460 19.64 8.47 -1.86
C GLY A 460 19.06 7.37 -0.96
N TRP A 461 17.73 7.28 -0.84
CA TRP A 461 17.10 6.21 -0.06
C TRP A 461 17.10 4.89 -0.82
N ARG A 462 17.13 3.78 -0.08
CA ARG A 462 16.96 2.43 -0.62
C ARG A 462 15.57 1.92 -0.32
N SER A 463 15.09 0.97 -1.12
CA SER A 463 13.86 0.24 -0.80
C SER A 463 14.12 -1.24 -0.67
N ILE A 464 13.17 -1.95 -0.09
CA ILE A 464 13.22 -3.39 0.10
C ILE A 464 12.01 -4.02 -0.55
N TYR A 465 12.22 -5.12 -1.27
CA TYR A 465 11.15 -6.03 -1.62
C TYR A 465 11.04 -7.15 -0.58
N PHE A 466 9.84 -7.36 -0.03
CA PHE A 466 9.60 -8.45 0.90
C PHE A 466 8.42 -9.32 0.47
N ASN A 467 8.72 -10.57 0.11
CA ASN A 467 7.76 -11.57 -0.32
C ASN A 467 7.71 -12.72 0.71
N PRO A 468 6.88 -12.61 1.77
CA PRO A 468 6.73 -13.66 2.77
C PRO A 468 6.04 -14.90 2.19
N GLU A 469 6.23 -16.04 2.87
CA GLU A 469 5.60 -17.32 2.50
C GLU A 469 4.06 -17.20 2.43
N ARG A 470 3.45 -16.70 3.51
CA ARG A 470 2.07 -16.21 3.46
C ARG A 470 2.09 -14.77 2.93
N LYS A 471 1.46 -14.56 1.78
CA LYS A 471 1.32 -13.23 1.16
C LYS A 471 0.80 -12.22 2.16
N GLY A 472 1.44 -11.05 2.24
CA GLY A 472 1.05 -9.99 3.17
C GLY A 472 -0.32 -9.40 2.85
N PHE A 473 -0.57 -9.18 1.57
CA PHE A 473 -1.79 -8.54 1.07
C PHE A 473 -2.39 -9.35 -0.07
N LEU A 474 -3.72 -9.39 -0.13
CA LEU A 474 -4.47 -9.99 -1.24
C LEU A 474 -5.51 -9.00 -1.75
N GLY A 475 -5.58 -8.89 -3.07
CA GLY A 475 -6.50 -7.99 -3.76
C GLY A 475 -7.42 -8.66 -4.76
N LEU A 476 -8.25 -7.82 -5.39
CA LEU A 476 -9.12 -8.22 -6.47
C LEU A 476 -8.53 -7.80 -7.83
N PRO A 477 -8.29 -8.74 -8.76
CA PRO A 477 -7.81 -8.40 -10.08
C PRO A 477 -8.97 -7.90 -10.96
N PRO A 478 -8.69 -7.17 -12.06
CA PRO A 478 -9.66 -6.95 -13.12
C PRO A 478 -10.26 -8.28 -13.60
N THR A 479 -11.59 -8.34 -13.72
CA THR A 479 -12.30 -9.58 -14.10
C THR A 479 -12.73 -9.61 -15.55
N THR A 480 -12.58 -8.49 -16.27
CA THR A 480 -12.96 -8.34 -17.67
C THR A 480 -11.80 -7.81 -18.49
N LEU A 481 -11.73 -8.22 -19.77
CA LEU A 481 -10.71 -7.72 -20.70
C LEU A 481 -10.71 -6.19 -20.80
N LEU A 482 -11.88 -5.55 -20.79
CA LEU A 482 -11.99 -4.10 -20.86
C LEU A 482 -11.30 -3.42 -19.67
N GLN A 483 -11.54 -3.91 -18.45
CA GLN A 483 -10.89 -3.39 -17.25
C GLN A 483 -9.37 -3.60 -17.30
N SER A 484 -8.91 -4.79 -17.71
CA SER A 484 -7.48 -5.08 -17.87
C SER A 484 -6.83 -4.14 -18.90
N LEU A 485 -7.45 -3.93 -20.06
CA LEU A 485 -6.92 -3.03 -21.10
C LEU A 485 -6.85 -1.58 -20.64
N VAL A 486 -7.87 -1.09 -19.92
CA VAL A 486 -7.86 0.27 -19.35
C VAL A 486 -6.74 0.43 -18.33
N GLN A 487 -6.54 -0.58 -17.47
CA GLN A 487 -5.46 -0.57 -16.48
C GLN A 487 -4.08 -0.56 -17.15
N HIS A 488 -3.82 -1.46 -18.09
CA HIS A 488 -2.54 -1.53 -18.81
C HIS A 488 -2.29 -0.28 -19.66
N LYS A 489 -3.32 0.28 -20.29
CA LYS A 489 -3.20 1.55 -21.02
C LYS A 489 -2.71 2.66 -20.09
N ARG A 490 -3.32 2.80 -18.90
CA ARG A 490 -2.94 3.83 -17.91
C ARG A 490 -1.49 3.65 -17.46
N TRP A 491 -1.06 2.41 -17.20
CA TRP A 491 0.33 2.12 -16.84
C TRP A 491 1.29 2.50 -17.97
N SER A 492 1.04 2.03 -19.19
CA SER A 492 1.88 2.34 -20.35
C SER A 492 1.97 3.84 -20.65
N GLU A 493 0.85 4.57 -20.57
CA GLU A 493 0.84 6.03 -20.75
C GLU A 493 1.64 6.74 -19.65
N GLY A 494 1.49 6.30 -18.41
CA GLY A 494 2.23 6.85 -17.28
C GLY A 494 3.73 6.58 -17.36
N ASP A 495 4.13 5.35 -17.62
CA ASP A 495 5.54 4.98 -17.78
C ASP A 495 6.20 5.71 -18.95
N PHE A 496 5.47 5.89 -20.06
CA PHE A 496 5.93 6.68 -21.19
C PHE A 496 6.10 8.17 -20.82
N GLN A 497 5.18 8.74 -20.04
CA GLN A 497 5.32 10.11 -19.53
C GLN A 497 6.55 10.25 -18.62
N ILE A 498 6.82 9.28 -17.74
CA ILE A 498 8.03 9.29 -16.91
C ILE A 498 9.27 9.25 -17.80
N PHE A 499 9.31 8.34 -18.78
CA PHE A 499 10.44 8.22 -19.70
C PHE A 499 10.69 9.51 -20.50
N ALA A 500 9.63 10.17 -20.97
CA ALA A 500 9.73 11.43 -21.72
C ALA A 500 9.96 12.66 -20.85
N SER A 501 9.80 12.55 -19.52
CA SER A 501 9.95 13.67 -18.59
C SER A 501 11.42 13.97 -18.28
N SER A 502 11.70 15.22 -17.90
CA SER A 502 13.03 15.63 -17.40
C SER A 502 13.43 14.96 -16.08
N THR A 503 12.51 14.24 -15.44
CA THR A 503 12.73 13.46 -14.21
C THR A 503 13.40 12.12 -14.48
N PHE A 504 13.56 11.69 -15.74
CA PHE A 504 14.35 10.51 -16.06
C PHE A 504 15.84 10.80 -15.84
N PRO A 505 16.53 10.05 -14.97
CA PRO A 505 17.98 10.17 -14.84
C PRO A 505 18.61 9.58 -16.09
N VAL A 506 18.82 10.38 -17.12
CA VAL A 506 19.85 10.06 -18.11
C VAL A 506 21.17 10.16 -17.34
N PRO A 507 21.96 9.08 -17.22
CA PRO A 507 23.25 9.17 -16.57
C PRO A 507 24.07 10.26 -17.29
N ALA A 508 24.52 11.25 -16.53
CA ALA A 508 25.46 12.27 -17.00
C ALA A 508 26.84 11.64 -17.27
#